data_AF-A0A7H0H8R4-F1
#
_entry.id   AF-A0A7H0H8R4-F1
#
_cell.length_a   1.000
_cell.length_b   1.000
_cell.length_c   1.000
_cell.angle_alpha   90.00
_cell.angle_beta   90.00
_cell.angle_gamma   90.00
#
_symmetry.space_group_name_H-M   'P 1'
#
loop_
_entity.id
_entity.type
_entity.pdbx_description
1 polymer ?
#
loop_
_entity_poly.entity_id
_entity_poly.type
_entity_poly.pdbx_seq_one_letter_code
_entity_poly.pdbx_strand_id
1 'polypeptide(L)'
;MSIVVRSARPDEVEQSRRLRLEMLADSPDSFNERLDDLERWPTSRWASRLTSSLAPDSTLLVAEVGGVWIGQAAGRLYAHYDPSAHMCWRSMWRLHTGAQESQPPW
;
A
#
# COMPACT_ATOMS: atom_id res chain seq x y z
N MET A 1 17.66 5.87 12.92
CA MET A 1 17.10 5.83 11.56
C MET A 1 15.82 6.65 11.57
N SER A 2 15.70 7.68 10.72
CA SER A 2 14.48 8.49 10.64
C SER A 2 13.51 7.89 9.63
N ILE A 3 12.21 8.02 9.92
CA ILE A 3 11.14 7.70 8.98
C ILE A 3 10.81 8.98 8.21
N VAL A 4 10.72 8.87 6.88
CA VAL A 4 10.29 9.96 6.00
C VAL A 4 8.97 9.57 5.35
N VAL A 5 7.99 10.48 5.39
CA VAL A 5 6.71 10.32 4.69
C VAL A 5 6.66 11.32 3.54
N ARG A 6 6.34 10.83 2.34
CA ARG A 6 6.31 11.64 1.11
C ARG A 6 5.36 11.05 0.08
N SER A 7 5.07 11.80 -0.98
CA SER A 7 4.41 11.26 -2.16
C SER A 7 5.32 10.26 -2.89
N ALA A 8 4.72 9.21 -3.45
CA ALA A 8 5.38 8.33 -4.40
C ALA A 8 5.66 9.06 -5.73
N ARG A 9 6.68 8.61 -6.46
CA ARG A 9 7.10 9.13 -7.76
C ARG A 9 6.82 8.13 -8.88
N PRO A 10 6.65 8.59 -10.14
CA PRO A 10 6.29 7.70 -11.26
C PRO A 10 7.33 6.62 -11.57
N ASP A 11 8.60 6.83 -11.25
CA ASP A 11 9.71 5.91 -11.50
C ASP A 11 9.86 4.80 -10.43
N GLU A 12 9.03 4.82 -9.37
CA GLU A 12 9.13 3.91 -8.22
C GLU A 12 8.23 2.66 -8.35
N VAL A 13 8.10 2.15 -9.58
CA VAL A 13 7.20 1.02 -9.90
C VAL A 13 7.58 -0.25 -9.15
N GLU A 14 8.87 -0.55 -9.04
CA GLU A 14 9.34 -1.78 -8.42
C GLU A 14 9.19 -1.74 -6.89
N GLN A 15 9.40 -0.57 -6.27
CA GLN A 15 9.17 -0.34 -4.85
C GLN A 15 7.69 -0.51 -4.51
N SER A 16 6.81 0.03 -5.36
CA SER A 16 5.36 -0.14 -5.24
C SER A 16 4.94 -1.61 -5.37
N ARG A 17 5.47 -2.32 -6.37
CA ARG A 17 5.23 -3.77 -6.55
C ARG A 17 5.67 -4.56 -5.33
N ARG A 18 6.93 -4.43 -4.92
CA ARG A 18 7.50 -5.15 -3.78
C ARG A 18 6.68 -4.94 -2.52
N LEU A 19 6.45 -3.68 -2.13
CA LEU A 19 5.68 -3.38 -0.92
C LEU A 19 4.25 -3.92 -1.01
N ARG A 20 3.60 -3.84 -2.17
CA ARG A 20 2.24 -4.35 -2.35
C ARG A 20 2.15 -5.85 -2.16
N LEU A 21 3.11 -6.61 -2.71
CA LEU A 21 3.17 -8.06 -2.55
C LEU A 21 3.47 -8.45 -1.10
N GLU A 22 4.39 -7.76 -0.44
CA GLU A 22 4.69 -7.97 1.00
C GLU A 22 3.45 -7.73 1.87
N MET A 23 2.73 -6.62 1.65
CA MET A 23 1.50 -6.31 2.40
C MET A 23 0.40 -7.35 2.16
N LEU A 24 0.29 -7.86 0.93
CA LEU A 24 -0.74 -8.83 0.59
C LEU A 24 -0.41 -10.23 1.12
N ALA A 25 0.87 -10.60 1.19
CA ALA A 25 1.32 -11.83 1.82
C ALA A 25 1.12 -11.81 3.34
N ASP A 26 1.40 -10.66 3.97
CA ASP A 26 1.25 -10.45 5.42
C ASP A 26 -0.23 -10.44 5.84
N SER A 27 -1.09 -9.74 5.09
CA SER A 27 -2.51 -9.59 5.42
C SER A 27 -3.41 -9.75 4.19
N PRO A 28 -3.65 -10.99 3.74
CA PRO A 28 -4.44 -11.28 2.54
C PRO A 28 -5.85 -10.69 2.56
N ASP A 29 -6.55 -10.78 3.70
CA ASP A 29 -7.95 -10.36 3.84
C ASP A 29 -8.14 -8.83 3.88
N SER A 30 -7.06 -8.06 3.99
CA SER A 30 -7.12 -6.59 3.97
C SER A 30 -7.40 -6.02 2.58
N PHE A 31 -7.32 -6.86 1.54
CA PHE A 31 -7.40 -6.44 0.16
C PHE A 31 -8.33 -7.35 -0.64
N ASN A 32 -8.99 -6.78 -1.65
CA ASN A 32 -9.86 -7.56 -2.57
C ASN A 32 -9.02 -8.20 -3.70
N GLU A 33 -7.75 -8.47 -3.45
CA GLU A 33 -6.78 -8.92 -4.43
C GLU A 33 -6.16 -10.22 -3.93
N ARG A 34 -5.76 -11.12 -4.83
CA ARG A 34 -5.08 -12.37 -4.47
C ARG A 34 -3.60 -12.28 -4.80
N LEU A 35 -2.74 -12.77 -3.90
CA LEU A 35 -1.28 -12.70 -4.09
C LEU A 35 -0.84 -13.38 -5.39
N ASP A 36 -1.27 -14.62 -5.62
CA ASP A 36 -0.93 -15.40 -6.82
C ASP A 36 -1.27 -14.67 -8.13
N ASP A 37 -2.35 -13.88 -8.13
CA ASP A 37 -2.75 -13.13 -9.31
C ASP A 37 -1.81 -11.95 -9.57
N LEU A 38 -1.42 -11.24 -8.51
CA LEU A 38 -0.56 -10.06 -8.61
C LEU A 38 0.90 -10.42 -8.91
N GLU A 39 1.39 -11.57 -8.45
CA GLU A 39 2.74 -12.06 -8.77
C GLU A 39 2.93 -12.29 -10.28
N ARG A 40 1.87 -12.76 -10.95
CA ARG A 40 1.84 -13.00 -12.40
C ARG A 40 1.69 -11.73 -13.24
N TRP A 41 1.45 -10.56 -12.63
CA TRP A 41 1.29 -9.34 -13.39
C TRP A 41 2.60 -8.90 -14.07
N PRO A 42 2.54 -8.49 -15.35
CA PRO A 42 3.70 -7.90 -16.00
C PRO A 42 4.03 -6.53 -15.39
N THR A 43 5.29 -6.11 -15.46
CA THR A 43 5.77 -4.81 -14.98
C THR A 43 4.98 -3.64 -15.55
N SER A 44 4.53 -3.72 -16.81
CA SER A 44 3.68 -2.69 -17.43
C SER A 44 2.37 -2.45 -16.68
N ARG A 45 1.76 -3.50 -16.13
CA ARG A 45 0.53 -3.39 -15.35
C ARG A 45 0.77 -2.74 -13.99
N TRP A 46 1.93 -3.00 -13.38
CA TRP A 46 2.38 -2.31 -12.17
C TRP A 46 2.63 -0.82 -12.44
N ALA A 47 3.25 -0.48 -13.57
CA ALA A 47 3.44 0.91 -13.98
C ALA A 47 2.09 1.61 -14.17
N SER A 48 1.13 0.99 -14.88
CA SER A 48 -0.22 1.55 -15.04
C SER A 48 -0.93 1.76 -13.70
N ARG A 49 -0.78 0.84 -12.74
CA ARG A 49 -1.34 0.98 -11.39
C ARG A 49 -0.75 2.16 -10.64
N LEU A 50 0.58 2.32 -10.68
CA LEU A 50 1.26 3.45 -10.02
C LEU A 50 0.81 4.77 -10.66
N THR A 51 0.82 4.87 -11.98
CA THR A 51 0.33 6.05 -12.72
C THR A 51 -1.10 6.39 -12.32
N SER A 52 -1.98 5.40 -12.23
CA SER A 52 -3.37 5.61 -11.79
C SER A 52 -3.44 6.15 -10.36
N SER A 53 -2.59 5.66 -9.45
CA SER A 53 -2.54 6.11 -8.05
C SER A 53 -1.95 7.52 -7.87
N LEU A 54 -1.27 8.03 -8.90
CA LEU A 54 -0.69 9.37 -8.96
C LEU A 54 -1.51 10.33 -9.84
N ALA A 55 -2.70 9.91 -10.30
CA ALA A 55 -3.59 10.75 -11.08
C ALA A 55 -4.05 11.97 -10.26
N PRO A 56 -4.47 13.09 -10.89
CA PRO A 56 -4.83 14.33 -10.18
C PRO A 56 -5.97 14.19 -9.15
N ASP A 57 -6.82 13.16 -9.29
CA ASP A 57 -7.91 12.81 -8.38
C ASP A 57 -7.46 11.85 -7.25
N SER A 58 -6.18 11.53 -7.18
CA SER A 58 -5.63 10.47 -6.34
C SER A 58 -4.41 10.96 -5.57
N THR A 59 -4.08 10.25 -4.50
CA THR A 59 -2.85 10.45 -3.76
C THR A 59 -2.29 9.10 -3.31
N LEU A 60 -0.97 8.98 -3.35
CA LEU A 60 -0.23 7.84 -2.80
C LEU A 60 0.93 8.38 -1.97
N LEU A 61 0.81 8.24 -0.65
CA LEU A 61 1.84 8.55 0.31
C LEU A 61 2.58 7.28 0.70
N VAL A 62 3.89 7.39 0.87
CA VAL A 62 4.78 6.30 1.26
C VAL A 62 5.58 6.70 2.47
N ALA A 63 5.78 5.75 3.38
CA ALA A 63 6.73 5.86 4.47
C ALA A 63 7.99 5.08 4.11
N GLU A 64 9.16 5.71 4.24
CA GLU A 64 10.45 5.09 3.92
C GLU A 64 11.47 5.24 5.05
N VAL A 65 12.36 4.24 5.15
CA VAL A 65 13.54 4.24 6.02
C VAL A 65 14.74 3.88 5.17
N GLY A 66 15.72 4.78 5.07
CA GLY A 66 16.94 4.54 4.28
C GLY A 66 16.66 4.25 2.80
N GLY A 67 15.61 4.85 2.22
CA GLY A 67 15.18 4.63 0.83
C GLY A 67 14.35 3.36 0.59
N VAL A 68 14.06 2.59 1.64
CA VAL A 68 13.20 1.41 1.55
C VAL A 68 11.79 1.78 1.99
N TRP A 69 10.80 1.57 1.13
CA TRP A 69 9.39 1.74 1.51
C TRP A 69 8.98 0.68 2.54
N ILE A 70 8.37 1.14 3.64
CA ILE A 70 7.90 0.30 4.75
C ILE A 70 6.39 0.38 4.97
N GLY A 71 5.70 1.27 4.25
CA GLY A 71 4.25 1.44 4.33
C GLY A 71 3.75 2.41 3.27
N GLN A 72 2.44 2.33 2.99
CA GLN A 72 1.77 3.21 2.05
C GLN A 72 0.35 3.53 2.50
N ALA A 73 -0.13 4.71 2.12
CA ALA A 73 -1.52 5.13 2.27
C ALA A 73 -1.98 5.75 0.94
N ALA A 74 -3.14 5.33 0.46
CA ALA A 74 -3.71 5.79 -0.80
C ALA A 74 -5.10 6.37 -0.61
N GLY A 75 -5.42 7.42 -1.37
CA GLY A 75 -6.75 8.03 -1.41
C GLY A 75 -7.14 8.36 -2.85
N ARG A 76 -8.44 8.32 -3.14
CA ARG A 76 -9.01 8.74 -4.43
C ARG A 76 -10.29 9.52 -4.19
N LEU A 77 -10.44 10.63 -4.89
CA LEU A 77 -11.68 11.41 -4.95
C LEU A 77 -12.63 10.77 -5.95
N TYR A 78 -13.85 10.50 -5.53
CA TYR A 78 -14.92 10.04 -6.41
C TYR A 78 -15.96 11.15 -6.56
N ALA A 79 -16.08 11.70 -7.78
CA ALA A 79 -16.98 12.84 -8.07
C ALA A 79 -18.49 12.51 -7.94
N HIS A 80 -18.83 11.24 -7.74
CA HIS A 80 -20.19 10.75 -7.51
C HIS A 80 -20.23 9.85 -6.27
N TYR A 81 -19.81 10.38 -5.12
CA TYR A 81 -20.01 9.70 -3.84
C TYR A 81 -21.48 9.79 -3.45
N ASP A 82 -22.23 8.70 -3.65
CA ASP A 82 -23.48 8.47 -2.93
C ASP A 82 -23.13 8.01 -1.51
N PRO A 83 -23.53 8.71 -0.45
CA PRO A 83 -23.18 8.38 0.94
C PRO A 83 -23.73 7.04 1.44
N SER A 84 -24.54 6.33 0.64
CA SER A 84 -24.88 4.92 0.90
C SER A 84 -23.77 3.92 0.54
N ALA A 85 -22.72 4.35 -0.18
CA ALA A 85 -21.56 3.52 -0.52
C ALA A 85 -20.35 3.89 0.35
N HIS A 86 -20.00 2.98 1.25
CA HIS A 86 -18.95 3.10 2.26
C HIS A 86 -17.61 3.72 1.78
N MET A 87 -17.08 4.68 2.54
CA MET A 87 -15.71 5.17 2.43
C MET A 87 -14.70 4.04 2.67
N CYS A 88 -13.98 3.60 1.63
CA CYS A 88 -12.89 2.62 1.79
C CYS A 88 -11.57 3.34 2.05
N TRP A 89 -11.35 3.75 3.30
CA TRP A 89 -10.04 4.19 3.77
C TRP A 89 -9.14 2.96 3.95
N ARG A 90 -8.07 2.83 3.16
CA ARG A 90 -7.07 1.76 3.30
C ARG A 90 -5.75 2.35 3.77
N SER A 91 -5.55 2.36 5.09
CA SER A 91 -4.25 2.60 5.72
C SER A 91 -3.78 1.33 6.41
N MET A 92 -2.60 0.84 6.07
CA MET A 92 -1.96 -0.27 6.76
C MET A 92 -0.53 0.14 7.11
N TRP A 93 -0.22 0.11 8.40
CA TRP A 93 1.09 0.43 8.95
C TRP A 93 1.73 -0.85 9.45
N ARG A 94 2.96 -1.14 9.03
CA ARG A 94 3.76 -2.21 9.62
C ARG A 94 4.48 -1.65 10.86
N LEU A 95 4.22 -2.23 12.02
CA LEU A 95 5.08 -2.04 13.20
C LEU A 95 6.39 -2.82 12.99
N HIS A 96 7.53 -2.13 13.07
CA HIS A 96 8.82 -2.78 13.15
C HIS A 96 9.11 -3.13 14.60
N THR A 97 8.42 -4.14 15.13
CA THR A 97 8.62 -4.62 16.50
C THR A 97 9.53 -5.84 16.50
N GLY A 98 10.82 -5.60 16.74
CA GLY A 98 11.64 -6.55 17.49
C GLY A 98 11.22 -6.52 18.95
N ALA A 99 10.10 -7.16 19.27
CA ALA A 99 9.69 -7.46 20.64
C ALA A 99 8.71 -8.64 20.59
N GLN A 100 9.18 -9.79 21.06
CA GLN A 100 8.41 -11.00 21.26
C GLN A 100 7.45 -10.76 22.42
N GLU A 101 6.19 -10.51 22.12
CA GLU A 101 5.14 -10.41 23.13
C GLU A 101 4.55 -11.81 23.37
N SER A 102 4.66 -12.25 24.62
CA SER A 102 4.14 -13.52 25.12
C SER A 102 2.64 -13.38 25.38
N GLN A 103 1.83 -14.28 24.84
CA GLN A 103 0.39 -14.36 25.14
C GLN A 103 0.18 -14.76 26.61
N PRO A 104 -0.66 -14.05 27.39
CA PRO A 104 -1.19 -14.59 28.63
C PRO A 104 -2.41 -15.51 28.37
N PRO A 105 -2.63 -16.52 29.21
CA PRO A 105 -3.60 -17.57 28.94
C PRO A 105 -4.97 -17.19 29.52
N TRP A 106 -5.89 -16.82 28.64
CA TRP A 106 -7.31 -17.17 28.74
C TRP A 106 -8.02 -16.85 27.42
#